data_AF-S8G1Q0-F1
#
_entry.id   AF-S8G1Q0-F1
#
_cell.length_a   1.000
_cell.length_b   1.000
_cell.length_c   1.000
_cell.angle_alpha   90.00
_cell.angle_beta   90.00
_cell.angle_gamma   90.00
#
_symmetry.space_group_name_H-M   'P 1'
#
loop_
_entity.id
_entity.type
_entity.pdbx_description
1 polymer ?
#
loop_
_entity_poly.entity_id
_entity_poly.type
_entity_poly.pdbx_seq_one_letter_code
_entity_poly.pdbx_strand_id
1 'polypeptide(L)'
;MPVYSIPKKWKWTGEAFIDVEEGKAHRLCNISLYDMTEALPTGLRFSVCLSAADSIRLGKLYEVPELYMILRSCIQVQQFVKIGPSEDMDAEAVNALAAHLRSKRSFTYARLGVDGVEAALMLVFPPSINELCRLLRVPEALLEAPTAPMIAALIPWELSRQEYDDARWFKLRSDETAHPPFDRAVAALANEKFANNSAVQRALRILNVPKYLYKFLAYSPRTYCIWYSGADGQSGEAAGVETTALRTILTAFKAKDMGNKADVRVIFVHVGALKTLHKLVALAERRAKRQEIRFYSYGTHKSVAPERWGIRELFPLGGIVTFTPAAILNNVLETLEFIKKIDEHPLWECYVLPSVIAMLAKLTCQDQNPLALFDRGEVLFTDLLELMAEGRVALLRAPPVGRSGKAAQWVSWQTELLGLDARGLLEISISLAADQYSAAPPQPHALPEAIQKEIVRDLIGMQMQPTIMDGYRRFVVIKSSSDKYLNEDKDGIECTTIRDFSFKDDWFKN
;
A
#
# COMPACT_ATOMS: atom_id res chain seq x y z
N MET A 1 23.23 31.90 68.26
CA MET A 1 21.94 31.54 67.62
C MET A 1 22.23 31.17 66.18
N PRO A 2 21.77 30.01 65.67
CA PRO A 2 21.97 29.66 64.27
C PRO A 2 21.10 30.56 63.39
N VAL A 3 21.73 31.18 62.38
CA VAL A 3 21.06 32.00 61.38
C VAL A 3 20.30 31.05 60.45
N TYR A 4 18.98 31.01 60.57
CA TYR A 4 18.11 30.31 59.63
C TYR A 4 18.11 31.05 58.29
N SER A 5 18.93 30.57 57.35
CA SER A 5 18.87 30.99 55.94
C SER A 5 17.68 30.31 55.27
N ILE A 6 16.61 31.05 55.00
CA ILE A 6 15.51 30.58 54.14
C ILE A 6 16.09 30.34 52.73
N PRO A 7 16.01 29.12 52.16
CA PRO A 7 16.52 28.87 50.83
C PRO A 7 15.79 29.73 49.80
N LYS A 8 16.54 30.53 49.03
CA LYS A 8 15.98 31.34 47.94
C LYS A 8 15.34 30.40 46.91
N LYS A 9 14.03 30.52 46.72
CA LYS A 9 13.33 29.83 45.63
C LYS A 9 13.88 30.35 44.30
N TRP A 10 14.27 29.44 43.41
CA TRP A 10 14.78 29.79 42.09
C TRP A 10 13.68 30.49 41.28
N LYS A 11 14.05 31.58 40.60
CA LYS A 11 13.21 32.33 39.65
C LYS A 11 14.10 32.75 38.48
N TRP A 12 13.59 32.59 37.26
CA TRP A 12 14.20 33.16 36.06
C TRP A 12 13.22 34.15 35.42
N THR A 13 13.75 35.21 34.84
CA THR A 13 12.98 36.25 34.15
C THR A 13 13.72 36.59 32.87
N GLY A 14 12.98 36.73 31.77
CA GLY A 14 13.56 37.08 30.48
C GLY A 14 12.49 37.34 29.42
N GLU A 15 12.95 37.66 28.22
CA GLU A 15 12.06 38.00 27.10
C GLU A 15 11.52 36.74 26.40
N ALA A 16 10.22 36.71 26.10
CA ALA A 16 9.63 35.67 25.27
C ALA A 16 9.43 36.16 23.83
N PHE A 17 9.81 35.34 22.86
CA PHE A 17 9.59 35.56 21.44
C PHE A 17 8.72 34.45 20.85
N ILE A 18 7.92 34.75 19.82
CA ILE A 18 7.16 33.77 19.03
C ILE A 18 7.67 33.76 17.59
N ASP A 19 7.87 32.56 17.04
CA ASP A 19 8.18 32.36 15.63
C ASP A 19 6.99 32.69 14.73
N VAL A 20 7.19 33.60 13.77
CA VAL A 20 6.19 33.97 12.76
C VAL A 20 6.58 33.47 11.37
N GLU A 21 7.87 33.54 11.03
CA GLU A 21 8.44 33.01 9.79
C GLU A 21 9.82 32.40 10.09
N GLU A 22 10.34 31.60 9.15
CA GLU A 22 11.69 31.04 9.26
C GLU A 22 12.73 32.17 9.41
N GLY A 23 13.45 32.16 10.53
CA GLY A 23 14.44 33.19 10.85
C GLY A 23 13.88 34.49 11.45
N LYS A 24 12.56 34.68 11.54
CA LYS A 24 11.94 35.88 12.14
C LYS A 24 11.11 35.55 13.38
N ALA A 25 11.45 36.19 14.49
CA ALA A 25 10.70 36.08 15.74
C ALA A 25 10.15 37.46 16.13
N HIS A 26 8.93 37.51 16.66
CA HIS A 26 8.36 38.72 17.25
C HIS A 26 8.43 38.62 18.77
N ARG A 27 8.84 39.71 19.43
CA ARG A 27 8.79 39.83 20.89
C ARG A 27 7.33 39.78 21.34
N LEU A 28 7.04 38.91 22.30
CA LEU A 28 5.71 38.74 22.89
C LEU A 28 5.57 39.61 24.15
N CYS A 29 6.38 39.34 25.17
CA CYS A 29 6.38 40.01 26.48
C CYS A 29 7.56 39.50 27.35
N ASN A 30 7.73 40.02 28.56
CA ASN A 30 8.63 39.44 29.55
C ASN A 30 7.89 38.36 30.36
N ILE A 31 8.53 37.21 30.55
CA ILE A 31 7.97 36.09 31.31
C ILE A 31 8.84 35.76 32.52
N SER A 32 8.21 35.15 33.52
CA SER A 32 8.89 34.60 34.70
C SER A 32 8.63 33.11 34.82
N LEU A 33 9.70 32.36 35.10
CA LEU A 33 9.69 30.95 35.46
C LEU A 33 9.92 30.80 36.96
N TYR A 34 9.01 30.15 37.66
CA TYR A 34 9.04 30.01 39.12
C TYR A 34 8.36 28.71 39.58
N ASP A 35 8.44 28.40 40.89
CA ASP A 35 7.92 27.14 41.47
C ASP A 35 8.43 25.88 40.73
N MET A 36 9.74 25.84 40.47
CA MET A 36 10.38 24.70 39.82
C MET A 36 10.32 23.45 40.71
N THR A 37 10.00 22.29 40.13
CA THR A 37 10.01 21.00 40.85
C THR A 37 11.44 20.51 41.08
N GLU A 38 11.61 19.59 42.03
CA GLU A 38 12.89 18.88 42.16
C GLU A 38 13.19 18.10 40.87
N ALA A 39 14.46 18.16 40.44
CA ALA A 39 14.92 17.37 39.31
C ALA A 39 15.10 15.92 39.72
N LEU A 40 14.92 15.01 38.77
CA LEU A 40 15.35 13.63 38.95
C LEU A 40 16.85 13.55 39.25
N PRO A 41 17.32 12.52 39.98
CA PRO A 41 18.75 12.34 40.25
C PRO A 41 19.55 12.36 38.94
N THR A 42 20.63 13.15 38.88
CA THR A 42 21.46 13.37 37.67
C THR A 42 20.74 13.98 36.46
N GLY A 43 19.49 14.42 36.63
CA GLY A 43 18.69 15.02 35.58
C GLY A 43 19.11 16.44 35.21
N LEU A 44 18.86 16.80 33.96
CA LEU A 44 19.02 18.17 33.46
C LEU A 44 18.08 19.13 34.19
N ARG A 45 18.54 20.37 34.43
CA ARG A 45 17.77 21.39 35.17
C ARG A 45 17.52 22.65 34.37
N PHE A 46 16.38 23.30 34.60
CA PHE A 46 16.09 24.62 34.03
C PHE A 46 17.16 25.65 34.40
N SER A 47 17.63 25.63 35.65
CA SER A 47 18.66 26.55 36.13
C SER A 47 19.99 26.43 35.38
N VAL A 48 20.29 25.27 34.80
CA VAL A 48 21.50 25.04 33.98
C VAL A 48 21.25 25.54 32.57
N CYS A 49 20.13 25.14 31.96
CA CYS A 49 19.76 25.48 30.59
C CYS A 49 19.55 26.99 30.36
N LEU A 50 19.11 27.71 31.39
CA LEU A 50 18.78 29.14 31.32
C LEU A 50 19.82 30.03 32.00
N SER A 51 20.97 29.47 32.40
CA SER A 51 22.01 30.20 33.12
C SER A 51 22.61 31.37 32.33
N ALA A 52 22.70 31.22 31.00
CA ALA A 52 23.23 32.23 30.08
C ALA A 52 22.17 32.77 29.09
N ALA A 53 20.89 32.44 29.31
CA ALA A 53 19.81 32.83 28.41
C ALA A 53 19.02 34.00 29.00
N ASP A 54 18.98 35.12 28.27
CA ASP A 54 18.17 36.30 28.61
C ASP A 54 16.79 36.26 27.93
N SER A 55 16.58 35.32 27.03
CA SER A 55 15.33 35.17 26.27
C SER A 55 15.00 33.71 25.94
N ILE A 56 13.72 33.47 25.69
CA ILE A 56 13.16 32.19 25.27
C ILE A 56 12.40 32.39 23.96
N ARG A 57 12.68 31.54 22.98
CA ARG A 57 12.01 31.55 21.68
C ARG A 57 11.03 30.40 21.58
N LEU A 58 9.74 30.73 21.57
CA LEU A 58 8.63 29.80 21.42
C LEU A 58 8.41 29.50 19.93
N GLY A 59 8.50 28.23 19.59
CA GLY A 59 8.32 27.72 18.24
C GLY A 59 6.85 27.54 17.83
N LYS A 60 6.65 26.72 16.81
CA LYS A 60 5.32 26.42 16.25
C LYS A 60 4.39 25.79 17.28
N LEU A 61 3.09 26.01 17.08
CA LEU A 61 2.02 25.38 17.83
C LEU A 61 1.80 23.96 17.30
N TYR A 62 1.65 23.01 18.22
CA TYR A 62 1.34 21.60 17.92
C TYR A 62 0.09 21.16 18.66
N GLU A 63 -0.67 20.26 18.04
CA GLU A 63 -1.80 19.60 18.69
C GLU A 63 -1.34 18.46 19.60
N VAL A 64 -2.11 18.16 20.65
CA VAL A 64 -1.75 17.11 21.62
C VAL A 64 -1.36 15.76 20.99
N PRO A 65 -2.02 15.25 19.93
CA PRO A 65 -1.63 13.97 19.32
C PRO A 65 -0.20 13.96 18.72
N GLU A 66 0.31 15.12 18.31
CA GLU A 66 1.66 15.23 17.74
C GLU A 66 2.75 15.04 18.81
N LEU A 67 2.42 15.29 20.08
CA LEU A 67 3.33 15.09 21.20
C LEU A 67 3.82 13.64 21.31
N TYR A 68 2.99 12.66 20.98
CA TYR A 68 3.40 11.25 21.00
C TYR A 68 4.57 10.95 20.07
N MET A 69 4.69 11.68 18.95
CA MET A 69 5.82 11.54 18.04
C MET A 69 7.08 12.21 18.58
N ILE A 70 6.93 13.38 19.22
CA ILE A 70 8.04 14.11 19.84
C ILE A 70 8.64 13.30 21.00
N LEU A 71 7.79 12.76 21.89
CA LEU A 71 8.22 12.02 23.07
C LEU A 71 8.99 10.73 22.74
N ARG A 72 8.85 10.17 21.52
CA ARG A 72 9.65 9.02 21.09
C ARG A 72 11.13 9.32 20.88
N SER A 73 11.50 10.60 20.79
CA SER A 73 12.89 11.04 20.60
C SER A 73 13.48 11.65 21.88
N CYS A 74 12.74 11.59 22.98
CA CYS A 74 13.04 12.28 24.22
C CYS A 74 13.07 11.28 25.39
N ILE A 75 13.86 11.59 26.42
CA ILE A 75 13.74 10.89 27.70
C ILE A 75 12.57 11.44 28.51
N GLN A 76 12.29 10.83 29.67
CA GLN A 76 11.26 11.30 30.58
C GLN A 76 11.49 12.76 31.04
N VAL A 77 10.38 13.44 31.37
CA VAL A 77 10.39 14.81 31.89
C VAL A 77 11.26 14.89 33.14
N GLN A 78 12.19 15.85 33.18
CA GLN A 78 13.13 16.02 34.29
C GLN A 78 12.64 17.00 35.35
N GLN A 79 11.97 18.06 34.91
CA GLN A 79 11.46 19.13 35.78
C GLN A 79 10.23 19.79 35.18
N PHE A 80 9.42 20.38 36.06
CA PHE A 80 8.34 21.28 35.70
C PHE A 80 8.57 22.64 36.34
N VAL A 81 7.98 23.68 35.74
CA VAL A 81 8.01 25.05 36.25
C VAL A 81 6.73 25.78 35.86
N LYS A 82 6.29 26.74 36.67
CA LYS A 82 5.19 27.64 36.32
C LYS A 82 5.71 28.77 35.43
N ILE A 83 4.91 29.16 34.45
CA ILE A 83 5.17 30.31 33.60
C ILE A 83 4.09 31.35 33.87
N GLY A 84 4.53 32.56 34.19
CA GLY A 84 3.66 33.71 34.39
C GLY A 84 4.27 34.99 33.82
N PRO A 85 3.51 36.10 33.87
CA PRO A 85 4.04 37.41 33.51
C PRO A 85 5.21 37.80 34.43
N SER A 86 6.18 38.54 33.90
CA SER A 86 7.22 39.13 34.74
C SER A 86 6.68 40.30 35.55
N GLU A 87 5.90 41.17 34.90
CA GLU A 87 5.26 42.34 35.47
C GLU A 87 3.78 42.43 35.04
N ASP A 88 2.99 43.28 35.68
CA ASP A 88 1.56 43.40 35.39
C ASP A 88 1.27 43.78 33.93
N MET A 89 2.18 44.53 33.27
CA MET A 89 2.05 44.88 31.86
C MET A 89 2.18 43.68 30.91
N ASP A 90 2.85 42.61 31.33
CA ASP A 90 3.01 41.39 30.53
C ASP A 90 1.80 40.45 30.66
N ALA A 91 0.94 40.67 31.66
CA ALA A 91 -0.15 39.77 32.01
C ALA A 91 -1.12 39.54 30.85
N GLU A 92 -1.44 40.57 30.07
CA GLU A 92 -2.35 40.46 28.93
C GLU A 92 -1.81 39.50 27.87
N ALA A 93 -0.54 39.66 27.46
CA ALA A 93 0.08 38.84 26.43
C ALA A 93 0.22 37.36 26.85
N VAL A 94 0.64 37.11 28.09
CA VAL A 94 0.76 35.74 28.62
C VAL A 94 -0.60 35.06 28.72
N ASN A 95 -1.63 35.79 29.19
CA ASN A 95 -2.99 35.27 29.28
C ASN A 95 -3.61 35.02 27.89
N ALA A 96 -3.35 35.89 26.91
CA ALA A 96 -3.78 35.71 25.54
C ALA A 96 -3.18 34.44 24.91
N LEU A 97 -1.88 34.21 25.10
CA LEU A 97 -1.21 32.99 24.65
C LEU A 97 -1.82 31.75 25.32
N ALA A 98 -2.00 31.77 26.64
CA ALA A 98 -2.61 30.66 27.37
C ALA A 98 -4.04 30.36 26.91
N ALA A 99 -4.86 31.39 26.68
CA ALA A 99 -6.21 31.27 26.16
C ALA A 99 -6.22 30.68 24.73
N HIS A 100 -5.28 31.10 23.88
CA HIS A 100 -5.13 30.57 22.53
C HIS A 100 -4.78 29.08 22.54
N LEU A 101 -3.75 28.70 23.30
CA LEU A 101 -3.31 27.31 23.44
C LEU A 101 -4.45 26.42 23.98
N ARG A 102 -5.21 26.92 24.97
CA ARG A 102 -6.37 26.23 25.53
C ARG A 102 -7.48 26.03 24.50
N SER A 103 -7.86 27.09 23.79
CA SER A 103 -8.92 27.05 22.78
C SER A 103 -8.61 26.05 21.66
N LYS A 104 -7.33 25.94 21.28
CA LYS A 104 -6.87 25.05 20.22
C LYS A 104 -6.48 23.65 20.70
N ARG A 105 -6.54 23.35 22.02
CA ARG A 105 -5.92 22.14 22.61
C ARG A 105 -4.52 21.91 22.05
N SER A 106 -3.67 22.95 22.14
CA SER A 106 -2.32 22.93 21.58
C SER A 106 -1.28 23.25 22.65
N PHE A 107 -0.02 22.95 22.34
CA PHE A 107 1.14 23.35 23.11
C PHE A 107 2.15 24.04 22.18
N THR A 108 3.07 24.78 22.76
CA THR A 108 4.27 25.29 22.06
C THR A 108 5.51 24.76 22.76
N TYR A 109 6.69 25.04 22.22
CA TYR A 109 7.94 24.59 22.76
C TYR A 109 9.04 25.62 22.58
N ALA A 110 10.06 25.57 23.43
CA ALA A 110 11.34 26.22 23.20
C ALA A 110 12.46 25.19 23.18
N ARG A 111 13.51 25.48 22.42
CA ARG A 111 14.73 24.68 22.41
C ARG A 111 15.68 25.25 23.45
N LEU A 112 16.17 24.39 24.33
CA LEU A 112 17.09 24.75 25.39
C LEU A 112 18.45 24.09 25.16
N GLY A 113 19.52 24.85 25.41
CA GLY A 113 20.88 24.38 25.23
C GLY A 113 21.71 24.47 26.49
N VAL A 114 22.80 23.70 26.52
CA VAL A 114 23.88 23.80 27.51
C VAL A 114 25.16 24.01 26.72
N ASP A 115 25.93 25.05 27.07
CA ASP A 115 27.18 25.40 26.40
C ASP A 115 27.05 25.54 24.86
N GLY A 116 25.91 26.09 24.41
CA GLY A 116 25.62 26.32 22.99
C GLY A 116 25.13 25.09 22.22
N VAL A 117 25.00 23.93 22.87
CA VAL A 117 24.48 22.69 22.26
C VAL A 117 23.04 22.46 22.69
N GLU A 118 22.13 22.27 21.73
CA GLU A 118 20.72 21.95 22.00
C GLU A 118 20.62 20.61 22.76
N ALA A 119 20.10 20.64 23.99
CA ALA A 119 20.10 19.52 24.92
C ALA A 119 18.67 19.09 25.32
N ALA A 120 17.70 19.99 25.24
CA ALA A 120 16.33 19.70 25.66
C ALA A 120 15.28 20.56 24.97
N LEU A 121 14.04 20.08 25.06
CA LEU A 121 12.84 20.85 24.80
C LEU A 121 12.21 21.35 26.10
N MET A 122 11.75 22.60 26.09
CA MET A 122 10.81 23.11 27.07
C MET A 122 9.42 23.12 26.45
N LEU A 123 8.55 22.18 26.81
CA LEU A 123 7.16 22.18 26.35
C LEU A 123 6.33 23.13 27.21
N VAL A 124 5.60 24.05 26.58
CA VAL A 124 4.79 25.07 27.23
C VAL A 124 3.32 24.86 26.91
N PHE A 125 2.50 24.69 27.94
CA PHE A 125 1.07 24.45 27.78
C PHE A 125 0.24 24.94 28.99
N PRO A 126 -1.04 25.29 28.78
CA PRO A 126 -1.96 25.61 29.88
C PRO A 126 -2.29 24.37 30.74
N PRO A 127 -2.30 24.48 32.08
CA PRO A 127 -2.65 23.37 32.97
C PRO A 127 -4.08 22.85 32.78
N SER A 128 -4.96 23.64 32.16
CA SER A 128 -6.33 23.24 31.81
C SER A 128 -6.41 22.13 30.75
N ILE A 129 -5.29 21.80 30.06
CA ILE A 129 -5.24 20.71 29.10
C ILE A 129 -4.94 19.40 29.84
N ASN A 130 -5.96 18.82 30.48
CA ASN A 130 -5.86 17.63 31.33
C ASN A 130 -5.17 16.43 30.68
N GLU A 131 -5.30 16.29 29.36
CA GLU A 131 -4.63 15.23 28.59
C GLU A 131 -3.10 15.37 28.64
N LEU A 132 -2.57 16.59 28.45
CA LEU A 132 -1.13 16.85 28.56
C LEU A 132 -0.64 16.66 29.99
N CYS A 133 -1.40 17.16 30.96
CA CYS A 133 -1.07 16.99 32.37
C CYS A 133 -0.95 15.51 32.76
N ARG A 134 -1.89 14.67 32.27
CA ARG A 134 -1.86 13.22 32.50
C ARG A 134 -0.73 12.53 31.75
N LEU A 135 -0.52 12.90 30.48
CA LEU A 135 0.51 12.29 29.62
C LEU A 135 1.92 12.55 30.16
N LEU A 136 2.20 13.79 30.57
CA LEU A 136 3.49 14.21 31.09
C LEU A 136 3.66 13.92 32.59
N ARG A 137 2.59 13.50 33.29
CA ARG A 137 2.57 13.27 34.75
C ARG A 137 2.93 14.53 35.55
N VAL A 138 2.26 15.64 35.25
CA VAL A 138 2.45 16.91 35.96
C VAL A 138 2.09 16.75 37.45
N PRO A 139 2.97 17.14 38.40
CA PRO A 139 2.69 17.05 39.83
C PRO A 139 1.48 17.89 40.25
N GLU A 140 0.64 17.36 41.15
CA GLU A 140 -0.58 18.02 41.63
C GLU A 140 -0.29 19.38 42.28
N ALA A 141 0.84 19.55 42.96
CA ALA A 141 1.27 20.81 43.55
C ALA A 141 1.42 21.97 42.54
N LEU A 142 1.56 21.67 41.24
CA LEU A 142 1.57 22.68 40.18
C LEU A 142 0.19 22.94 39.57
N LEU A 143 -0.78 22.08 39.86
CA LEU A 143 -2.15 22.14 39.34
C LEU A 143 -3.12 22.84 40.32
N GLU A 144 -2.76 23.00 41.59
CA GLU A 144 -3.56 23.72 42.61
C GLU A 144 -3.58 25.26 42.38
N ALA A 145 -4.74 25.88 42.64
CA ALA A 145 -5.14 27.25 42.24
C ALA A 145 -4.41 28.43 42.94
N PRO A 146 -4.50 29.70 42.45
CA PRO A 146 -4.76 30.19 41.08
C PRO A 146 -3.65 31.18 40.66
N THR A 147 -2.53 30.76 40.04
CA THR A 147 -1.46 31.77 39.78
C THR A 147 -0.62 31.62 38.51
N ALA A 148 -0.65 30.48 37.80
CA ALA A 148 0.15 30.36 36.58
C ALA A 148 -0.74 30.14 35.33
N PRO A 149 -0.71 31.06 34.35
CA PRO A 149 -1.42 30.86 33.09
C PRO A 149 -0.93 29.62 32.32
N MET A 150 0.33 29.22 32.49
CA MET A 150 0.94 28.08 31.79
C MET A 150 1.95 27.32 32.68
N ILE A 151 2.25 26.08 32.30
CA ILE A 151 3.31 25.24 32.86
C ILE A 151 4.32 24.94 31.74
N ALA A 152 5.59 24.85 32.11
CA ALA A 152 6.67 24.34 31.26
C ALA A 152 7.19 22.99 31.78
N ALA A 153 7.42 22.05 30.87
CA ALA A 153 8.06 20.76 31.14
C ALA A 153 9.43 20.68 30.45
N LEU A 154 10.48 20.35 31.19
CA LEU A 154 11.83 20.15 30.67
C LEU A 154 12.02 18.70 30.23
N ILE A 155 12.21 18.50 28.93
CA ILE A 155 12.30 17.16 28.33
C ILE A 155 13.59 17.08 27.50
N PRO A 156 14.64 16.42 28.02
CA PRO A 156 15.88 16.22 27.29
C PRO A 156 15.70 15.28 26.09
N TRP A 157 16.53 15.49 25.07
CA TRP A 157 16.63 14.57 23.96
C TRP A 157 17.21 13.22 24.42
N GLU A 158 16.75 12.12 23.82
CA GLU A 158 17.32 10.79 24.07
C GLU A 158 18.70 10.63 23.43
N LEU A 159 18.89 11.24 22.26
CA LEU A 159 20.17 11.30 21.57
C LEU A 159 20.84 12.66 21.85
N SER A 160 22.14 12.63 22.14
CA SER A 160 22.95 13.85 22.11
C SER A 160 23.00 14.43 20.70
N ARG A 161 23.28 15.73 20.59
CA ARG A 161 23.44 16.39 19.29
C ARG A 161 24.51 15.71 18.42
N GLN A 162 25.59 15.25 19.04
CA GLN A 162 26.67 14.55 18.35
C GLN A 162 26.21 13.18 17.81
N GLU A 163 25.53 12.36 18.62
CA GLU A 163 24.98 11.08 18.17
C GLU A 163 23.94 11.25 17.05
N TYR A 164 23.16 12.34 17.11
CA TYR A 164 22.22 12.71 16.06
C TYR A 164 22.91 13.13 14.76
N ASP A 165 23.96 13.96 14.84
CA ASP A 165 24.70 14.40 13.66
C ASP A 165 25.53 13.23 13.04
N ASP A 166 26.00 12.30 13.88
CA ASP A 166 26.70 11.07 13.47
C ASP A 166 25.75 9.99 12.92
N ALA A 167 24.46 10.06 13.27
CA ALA A 167 23.43 9.14 12.78
C ALA A 167 23.22 9.27 11.27
N ARG A 168 23.80 8.32 10.52
CA ARG A 168 23.70 8.23 9.05
C ARG A 168 22.26 8.13 8.51
N TRP A 169 21.29 7.72 9.34
CA TRP A 169 19.89 7.64 8.97
C TRP A 169 19.18 8.99 8.96
N PHE A 170 19.67 9.98 9.72
CA PHE A 170 19.06 11.30 9.79
C PHE A 170 19.69 12.31 8.85
N LYS A 171 20.99 12.20 8.50
CA LYS A 171 21.68 13.16 7.60
C LYS A 171 20.70 13.61 6.54
N LEU A 172 20.18 14.84 6.72
CA LEU A 172 19.28 15.47 5.76
C LEU A 172 20.01 15.22 4.45
N ARG A 173 19.38 14.53 3.50
CA ARG A 173 19.95 14.35 2.17
C ARG A 173 20.08 15.74 1.59
N SER A 174 21.15 16.43 1.98
CA SER A 174 21.55 17.72 1.48
C SER A 174 21.87 17.44 0.03
N ASP A 175 21.10 18.12 -0.81
CA ASP A 175 21.21 18.17 -2.25
C ASP A 175 20.73 16.93 -3.04
N GLU A 176 19.69 17.21 -3.82
CA GLU A 176 19.27 16.55 -5.07
C GLU A 176 18.75 15.10 -5.06
N THR A 177 18.99 14.31 -4.01
CA THR A 177 18.64 12.87 -4.00
C THR A 177 17.40 12.48 -3.18
N ALA A 178 16.74 13.45 -2.53
CA ALA A 178 15.57 13.20 -1.67
C ALA A 178 14.23 13.24 -2.41
N HIS A 179 14.17 13.85 -3.60
CA HIS A 179 13.01 13.67 -4.46
C HIS A 179 13.12 12.27 -5.09
N PRO A 180 12.09 11.41 -5.02
CA PRO A 180 12.05 10.25 -5.90
C PRO A 180 12.30 10.77 -7.32
N PRO A 181 13.20 10.15 -8.10
CA PRO A 181 13.66 10.72 -9.37
C PRO A 181 12.45 10.97 -10.26
N PHE A 182 12.00 12.22 -10.29
CA PHE A 182 10.95 12.65 -11.20
C PHE A 182 11.61 12.76 -12.56
N ASP A 183 11.07 12.05 -13.55
CA ASP A 183 11.62 12.01 -14.88
C ASP A 183 11.86 13.44 -15.39
N ARG A 184 13.14 13.81 -15.61
CA ARG A 184 13.55 15.15 -16.03
C ARG A 184 12.84 15.57 -17.32
N ALA A 185 12.56 14.63 -18.22
CA ALA A 185 11.83 14.92 -19.45
C ALA A 185 10.36 15.25 -19.17
N VAL A 186 9.73 14.57 -18.20
CA VAL A 186 8.37 14.90 -17.76
C VAL A 186 8.36 16.26 -17.06
N ALA A 187 9.37 16.55 -16.24
CA ALA A 187 9.50 17.86 -15.59
C ALA A 187 9.59 19.01 -16.59
N ALA A 188 10.42 18.87 -17.63
CA ALA A 188 10.53 19.89 -18.68
C ALA A 188 9.18 20.11 -19.40
N LEU A 189 8.53 19.04 -19.85
CA LEU A 189 7.22 19.12 -20.52
C LEU A 189 6.12 19.68 -19.61
N ALA A 190 6.12 19.28 -18.34
CA ALA A 190 5.17 19.78 -17.36
C ALA A 190 5.39 21.26 -17.07
N ASN A 191 6.65 21.73 -16.98
CA ASN A 191 6.94 23.14 -16.81
C ASN A 191 6.47 23.96 -18.00
N GLU A 192 6.69 23.48 -19.22
CA GLU A 192 6.20 24.16 -20.44
C GLU A 192 4.68 24.33 -20.43
N LYS A 193 3.94 23.26 -20.11
CA LYS A 193 2.47 23.24 -20.23
C LYS A 193 1.73 23.73 -18.97
N PHE A 194 2.31 23.51 -17.79
CA PHE A 194 1.66 23.66 -16.49
C PHE A 194 2.53 24.44 -15.48
N ALA A 195 3.45 25.31 -15.92
CA ALA A 195 4.28 26.15 -15.04
C ALA A 195 3.49 26.78 -13.88
N ASN A 196 2.31 27.34 -14.20
CA ASN A 196 1.49 28.08 -13.26
C ASN A 196 0.51 27.20 -12.44
N ASN A 197 0.51 25.87 -12.66
CA ASN A 197 -0.39 24.96 -11.95
C ASN A 197 0.40 24.06 -10.98
N SER A 198 0.64 24.59 -9.78
CA SER A 198 1.39 23.91 -8.73
C SER A 198 0.73 22.60 -8.26
N ALA A 199 -0.60 22.49 -8.35
CA ALA A 199 -1.33 21.28 -8.00
C ALA A 199 -1.03 20.14 -8.97
N VAL A 200 -1.02 20.42 -10.29
CA VAL A 200 -0.67 19.42 -11.32
C VAL A 200 0.79 19.01 -11.21
N GLN A 201 1.69 19.97 -11.02
CA GLN A 201 3.12 19.69 -10.81
C GLN A 201 3.35 18.78 -9.60
N ARG A 202 2.68 19.06 -8.48
CA ARG A 202 2.74 18.22 -7.28
C ARG A 202 2.17 16.83 -7.55
N ALA A 203 1.02 16.74 -8.20
CA ALA A 203 0.38 15.46 -8.52
C ALA A 203 1.25 14.57 -9.42
N LEU A 204 1.88 15.15 -10.46
CA LEU A 204 2.81 14.45 -11.35
C LEU A 204 3.99 13.84 -10.58
N ARG A 205 4.51 14.58 -9.59
CA ARG A 205 5.60 14.12 -8.71
C ARG A 205 5.15 13.05 -7.72
N ILE A 206 3.99 13.20 -7.09
CA ILE A 206 3.43 12.22 -6.15
C ILE A 206 3.29 10.85 -6.81
N LEU A 207 2.71 10.81 -8.02
CA LEU A 207 2.48 9.56 -8.74
C LEU A 207 3.65 9.09 -9.61
N ASN A 208 4.72 9.89 -9.67
CA ASN A 208 5.87 9.67 -10.53
C ASN A 208 5.48 9.26 -11.97
N VAL A 209 4.69 10.11 -12.64
CA VAL A 209 4.11 9.78 -13.95
C VAL A 209 5.21 9.56 -14.99
N PRO A 210 5.24 8.40 -15.68
CA PRO A 210 6.27 8.13 -16.68
C PRO A 210 6.02 8.92 -17.99
N LYS A 211 7.10 9.22 -18.71
CA LYS A 211 7.08 9.98 -19.97
C LYS A 211 6.11 9.43 -21.01
N TYR A 212 6.02 8.11 -21.14
CA TYR A 212 5.13 7.49 -22.13
C TYR A 212 3.65 7.78 -21.81
N LEU A 213 3.25 7.71 -20.53
CA LEU A 213 1.88 7.99 -20.12
C LEU A 213 1.58 9.48 -20.27
N TYR A 214 2.52 10.34 -19.87
CA TYR A 214 2.38 11.79 -20.06
C TYR A 214 2.09 12.13 -21.53
N LYS A 215 2.91 11.61 -22.47
CA LYS A 215 2.70 11.81 -23.91
C LYS A 215 1.37 11.25 -24.39
N PHE A 216 1.00 10.06 -23.93
CA PHE A 216 -0.26 9.42 -24.28
C PHE A 216 -1.49 10.23 -23.86
N LEU A 217 -1.46 10.84 -22.66
CA LEU A 217 -2.49 11.76 -22.16
C LEU A 217 -2.44 13.13 -22.86
N ALA A 218 -1.25 13.59 -23.26
CA ALA A 218 -1.07 14.87 -23.96
C ALA A 218 -1.63 14.86 -25.39
N TYR A 219 -1.60 13.71 -26.07
CA TYR A 219 -1.98 13.58 -27.48
C TYR A 219 -3.45 13.91 -27.75
N SER A 220 -4.36 13.41 -26.91
CA SER A 220 -5.78 13.72 -27.03
C SER A 220 -6.50 13.49 -25.69
N PRO A 221 -7.61 14.19 -25.44
CA PRO A 221 -8.51 13.86 -24.33
C PRO A 221 -8.86 12.37 -24.34
N ARG A 222 -8.77 11.73 -23.17
CA ARG A 222 -9.05 10.30 -23.01
C ARG A 222 -10.29 10.10 -22.15
N THR A 223 -11.12 9.12 -22.49
CA THR A 223 -12.13 8.61 -21.56
C THR A 223 -11.47 7.62 -20.60
N TYR A 224 -11.75 7.73 -19.32
CA TYR A 224 -11.13 6.87 -18.30
C TYR A 224 -12.12 6.41 -17.24
N CYS A 225 -11.73 5.37 -16.50
CA CYS A 225 -12.29 5.06 -15.19
C CYS A 225 -11.17 4.77 -14.19
N ILE A 226 -11.48 4.90 -12.90
CA ILE A 226 -10.53 4.67 -11.80
C ILE A 226 -11.11 3.62 -10.84
N TRP A 227 -10.41 2.51 -10.67
CA TRP A 227 -10.72 1.48 -9.68
C TRP A 227 -9.84 1.63 -8.45
N TYR A 228 -10.43 2.02 -7.32
CA TYR A 228 -9.73 2.19 -6.04
C TYR A 228 -10.50 1.59 -4.84
N SER A 229 -11.49 0.74 -5.11
CA SER A 229 -12.39 0.18 -4.08
C SER A 229 -11.62 -0.58 -3.00
N GLY A 230 -11.73 -0.12 -1.76
CA GLY A 230 -11.08 -0.71 -0.58
C GLY A 230 -9.59 -0.39 -0.46
N ALA A 231 -9.12 0.69 -1.10
CA ALA A 231 -7.71 1.10 -1.11
C ALA A 231 -7.54 2.63 -0.94
N ASP A 232 -6.28 3.11 -0.90
CA ASP A 232 -5.90 4.53 -0.78
C ASP A 232 -6.18 5.18 0.59
N GLY A 233 -5.96 4.42 1.68
CA GLY A 233 -5.92 4.96 3.05
C GLY A 233 -7.26 5.42 3.64
N GLN A 234 -8.35 5.33 2.88
CA GLN A 234 -9.71 5.71 3.30
C GLN A 234 -10.63 4.49 3.30
N SER A 235 -11.45 4.35 4.34
CA SER A 235 -12.53 3.38 4.38
C SER A 235 -13.80 4.00 3.78
N GLY A 236 -14.12 3.68 2.53
CA GLY A 236 -15.34 4.14 1.85
C GLY A 236 -15.16 4.43 0.36
N GLU A 237 -16.08 5.22 -0.20
CA GLU A 237 -16.06 5.67 -1.61
C GLU A 237 -15.19 6.92 -1.85
N ALA A 238 -14.76 7.58 -0.77
CA ALA A 238 -13.93 8.78 -0.84
C ALA A 238 -12.55 8.45 -1.43
N ALA A 239 -12.11 9.27 -2.39
CA ALA A 239 -10.78 9.16 -2.98
C ALA A 239 -9.72 9.61 -1.96
N GLY A 240 -8.66 8.82 -1.79
CA GLY A 240 -7.50 9.21 -1.01
C GLY A 240 -6.59 10.18 -1.77
N VAL A 241 -5.39 10.40 -1.22
CA VAL A 241 -4.46 11.42 -1.71
C VAL A 241 -3.96 11.07 -3.11
N GLU A 242 -3.62 9.80 -3.35
CA GLU A 242 -3.05 9.35 -4.62
C GLU A 242 -4.11 9.36 -5.73
N THR A 243 -5.33 8.93 -5.43
CA THR A 243 -6.48 9.00 -6.35
C THR A 243 -6.82 10.46 -6.69
N THR A 244 -6.77 11.36 -5.71
CA THR A 244 -6.99 12.80 -5.92
C THR A 244 -5.90 13.41 -6.79
N ALA A 245 -4.63 13.02 -6.60
CA ALA A 245 -3.52 13.41 -7.46
C ALA A 245 -3.75 12.93 -8.91
N LEU A 246 -4.18 11.67 -9.09
CA LEU A 246 -4.48 11.13 -10.43
C LEU A 246 -5.59 11.93 -11.12
N ARG A 247 -6.69 12.20 -10.42
CA ARG A 247 -7.80 13.03 -10.94
C ARG A 247 -7.35 14.43 -11.33
N THR A 248 -6.46 15.04 -10.54
CA THR A 248 -5.87 16.35 -10.83
C THR A 248 -5.11 16.34 -12.16
N ILE A 249 -4.29 15.32 -12.40
CA ILE A 249 -3.56 15.16 -13.66
C ILE A 249 -4.53 14.96 -14.82
N LEU A 250 -5.46 14.02 -14.68
CA LEU A 250 -6.43 13.69 -15.74
C LEU A 250 -7.29 14.89 -16.13
N THR A 251 -7.70 15.70 -15.15
CA THR A 251 -8.45 16.94 -15.37
C THR A 251 -7.63 17.97 -16.15
N ALA A 252 -6.35 18.13 -15.83
CA ALA A 252 -5.43 19.01 -16.54
C ALA A 252 -5.23 18.62 -18.02
N PHE A 253 -5.34 17.32 -18.33
CA PHE A 253 -5.35 16.79 -19.69
C PHE A 253 -6.73 16.75 -20.35
N LYS A 254 -7.77 17.34 -19.71
CA LYS A 254 -9.15 17.34 -20.18
C LYS A 254 -9.71 15.92 -20.41
N ALA A 255 -9.19 14.93 -19.69
CA ALA A 255 -9.68 13.57 -19.74
C ALA A 255 -11.07 13.50 -19.08
N LYS A 256 -11.93 12.59 -19.55
CA LYS A 256 -13.32 12.47 -19.11
C LYS A 256 -13.52 11.19 -18.30
N ASP A 257 -13.94 11.34 -17.06
CA ASP A 257 -14.37 10.20 -16.24
C ASP A 257 -15.70 9.66 -16.76
N MET A 258 -15.74 8.38 -17.11
CA MET A 258 -16.96 7.68 -17.55
C MET A 258 -17.52 6.76 -16.47
N GLY A 259 -16.93 6.76 -15.27
CA GLY A 259 -17.22 5.82 -14.20
C GLY A 259 -16.92 4.38 -14.62
N ASN A 260 -17.48 3.41 -13.91
CA ASN A 260 -17.25 1.99 -14.21
C ASN A 260 -17.98 1.49 -15.47
N LYS A 261 -18.39 2.37 -16.39
CA LYS A 261 -19.02 2.01 -17.67
C LYS A 261 -17.99 1.47 -18.67
N ALA A 262 -18.46 0.73 -19.67
CA ALA A 262 -17.60 -0.01 -20.60
C ALA A 262 -16.81 0.85 -21.60
N ASP A 263 -17.31 2.03 -21.97
CA ASP A 263 -16.70 2.83 -23.03
C ASP A 263 -15.61 3.80 -22.51
N VAL A 264 -14.48 3.20 -22.13
CA VAL A 264 -13.27 3.91 -21.67
C VAL A 264 -12.09 3.55 -22.55
N ARG A 265 -11.14 4.47 -22.69
CA ARG A 265 -9.84 4.21 -23.34
C ARG A 265 -8.77 3.77 -22.35
N VAL A 266 -8.95 4.08 -21.07
CA VAL A 266 -7.95 3.89 -20.02
C VAL A 266 -8.61 3.48 -18.72
N ILE A 267 -8.03 2.49 -18.03
CA ILE A 267 -8.48 2.03 -16.73
C ILE A 267 -7.31 2.18 -15.76
N PHE A 268 -7.47 3.05 -14.78
CA PHE A 268 -6.49 3.20 -13.71
C PHE A 268 -6.89 2.37 -12.50
N VAL A 269 -5.99 1.55 -11.98
CA VAL A 269 -6.23 0.65 -10.86
C VAL A 269 -5.28 1.02 -9.73
N HIS A 270 -5.80 1.40 -8.57
CA HIS A 270 -4.94 1.63 -7.41
C HIS A 270 -4.27 0.32 -7.01
N VAL A 271 -2.97 0.31 -6.73
CA VAL A 271 -2.22 -0.93 -6.41
C VAL A 271 -2.83 -1.69 -5.22
N GLY A 272 -3.40 -0.97 -4.25
CA GLY A 272 -4.12 -1.58 -3.12
C GLY A 272 -5.46 -2.25 -3.49
N ALA A 273 -6.05 -1.89 -4.64
CA ALA A 273 -7.35 -2.39 -5.09
C ALA A 273 -7.24 -3.55 -6.11
N LEU A 274 -6.02 -4.03 -6.41
CA LEU A 274 -5.81 -5.12 -7.38
C LEU A 274 -6.61 -6.38 -7.01
N LYS A 275 -6.67 -6.72 -5.72
CA LYS A 275 -7.41 -7.90 -5.23
C LYS A 275 -8.91 -7.85 -5.53
N THR A 276 -9.49 -6.66 -5.69
CA THR A 276 -10.91 -6.48 -5.99
C THR A 276 -11.17 -6.15 -7.46
N LEU A 277 -10.12 -6.08 -8.30
CA LEU A 277 -10.24 -5.70 -9.71
C LEU A 277 -11.17 -6.64 -10.48
N HIS A 278 -11.21 -7.93 -10.14
CA HIS A 278 -12.13 -8.91 -10.70
C HIS A 278 -13.62 -8.52 -10.58
N LYS A 279 -13.97 -7.58 -9.68
CA LYS A 279 -15.33 -7.05 -9.51
C LYS A 279 -15.64 -5.88 -10.43
N LEU A 280 -14.67 -5.40 -11.22
CA LEU A 280 -14.90 -4.35 -12.19
C LEU A 280 -15.84 -4.87 -13.28
N VAL A 281 -16.94 -4.15 -13.50
CA VAL A 281 -17.98 -4.53 -14.47
C VAL A 281 -17.40 -4.65 -15.87
N ALA A 282 -17.72 -5.76 -16.55
CA ALA A 282 -17.28 -6.07 -17.91
C ALA A 282 -15.75 -6.16 -18.05
N LEU A 283 -15.02 -6.54 -16.98
CA LEU A 283 -13.55 -6.66 -17.06
C LEU A 283 -13.12 -7.68 -18.11
N ALA A 284 -13.76 -8.86 -18.16
CA ALA A 284 -13.44 -9.88 -19.16
C ALA A 284 -13.67 -9.34 -20.57
N GLU A 285 -14.83 -8.73 -20.78
CA GLU A 285 -15.23 -8.16 -22.07
C GLU A 285 -14.24 -7.07 -22.53
N ARG A 286 -13.84 -6.16 -21.64
CA ARG A 286 -12.86 -5.09 -21.95
C ARG A 286 -11.50 -5.67 -22.35
N ARG A 287 -11.06 -6.75 -21.71
CA ARG A 287 -9.79 -7.40 -22.04
C ARG A 287 -9.88 -8.17 -23.36
N ALA A 288 -11.02 -8.81 -23.63
CA ALA A 288 -11.23 -9.68 -24.78
C ALA A 288 -11.66 -8.94 -26.07
N LYS A 289 -12.58 -7.98 -25.99
CA LYS A 289 -13.20 -7.33 -27.16
C LYS A 289 -12.63 -5.96 -27.48
N ARG A 290 -11.98 -5.30 -26.52
CA ARG A 290 -11.53 -3.91 -26.62
C ARG A 290 -10.02 -3.80 -26.39
N GLN A 291 -9.22 -4.37 -27.30
CA GLN A 291 -7.75 -4.43 -27.19
C GLN A 291 -7.09 -3.05 -27.09
N GLU A 292 -7.76 -2.01 -27.57
CA GLU A 292 -7.28 -0.64 -27.57
C GLU A 292 -7.38 0.07 -26.21
N ILE A 293 -8.03 -0.56 -25.22
CA ILE A 293 -8.07 -0.11 -23.83
C ILE A 293 -6.73 -0.41 -23.16
N ARG A 294 -6.19 0.56 -22.42
CA ARG A 294 -4.99 0.40 -21.60
C ARG A 294 -5.34 0.32 -20.13
N PHE A 295 -4.67 -0.57 -19.42
CA PHE A 295 -4.78 -0.70 -17.96
C PHE A 295 -3.50 -0.18 -17.33
N TYR A 296 -3.62 0.65 -16.31
CA TYR A 296 -2.48 1.15 -15.55
C TYR A 296 -2.71 0.93 -14.06
N SER A 297 -1.70 0.44 -13.35
CA SER A 297 -1.67 0.60 -11.90
C SER A 297 -1.28 2.03 -11.52
N TYR A 298 -1.57 2.45 -10.30
CA TYR A 298 -1.00 3.66 -9.69
C TYR A 298 -1.00 3.59 -8.15
N GLY A 299 -0.21 4.46 -7.52
CA GLY A 299 -0.19 4.64 -6.08
C GLY A 299 0.71 3.66 -5.31
N THR A 300 0.56 3.65 -4.00
CA THR A 300 1.35 2.89 -3.04
C THR A 300 0.43 2.12 -2.10
N HIS A 301 0.81 0.90 -1.70
CA HIS A 301 0.02 0.15 -0.72
C HIS A 301 0.85 -0.92 -0.03
N LYS A 302 0.66 -1.09 1.29
CA LYS A 302 1.39 -2.06 2.12
C LYS A 302 1.22 -3.54 1.69
N SER A 303 0.15 -3.86 0.96
CA SER A 303 -0.08 -5.21 0.45
C SER A 303 0.70 -5.53 -0.82
N VAL A 304 1.45 -4.56 -1.36
CA VAL A 304 2.18 -4.65 -2.62
C VAL A 304 3.62 -4.26 -2.36
N ALA A 305 4.56 -5.00 -2.94
CA ALA A 305 5.99 -4.73 -2.76
C ALA A 305 6.35 -3.32 -3.32
N PRO A 306 7.25 -2.56 -2.66
CA PRO A 306 7.58 -1.19 -3.08
C PRO A 306 8.03 -1.04 -4.53
N GLU A 307 8.68 -2.07 -5.09
CA GLU A 307 9.16 -2.11 -6.48
C GLU A 307 8.01 -2.10 -7.51
N ARG A 308 6.79 -2.37 -7.04
CA ARG A 308 5.55 -2.43 -7.81
C ARG A 308 4.66 -1.20 -7.57
N TRP A 309 5.08 -0.25 -6.74
CA TRP A 309 4.37 1.00 -6.54
C TRP A 309 4.51 1.93 -7.75
N GLY A 310 3.63 2.93 -7.81
CA GLY A 310 3.61 3.92 -8.87
C GLY A 310 2.86 3.45 -10.12
N ILE A 311 3.04 4.21 -11.21
CA ILE A 311 2.31 3.98 -12.45
C ILE A 311 3.02 2.95 -13.32
N ARG A 312 2.30 1.87 -13.68
CA ARG A 312 2.79 0.80 -14.55
C ARG A 312 1.67 0.32 -15.45
N GLU A 313 1.97 -0.09 -16.68
CA GLU A 313 0.98 -0.74 -17.55
C GLU A 313 0.71 -2.16 -17.04
N LEU A 314 -0.56 -2.57 -17.10
CA LEU A 314 -1.03 -3.91 -16.76
C LEU A 314 -1.71 -4.51 -17.99
N PHE A 315 -1.75 -5.84 -18.08
CA PHE A 315 -2.54 -6.57 -19.07
C PHE A 315 -2.31 -6.11 -20.52
N PRO A 316 -1.04 -6.05 -21.00
CA PRO A 316 -0.75 -5.44 -22.30
C PRO A 316 -1.37 -6.22 -23.46
N LEU A 317 -0.99 -7.50 -23.65
CA LEU A 317 -1.34 -8.33 -24.80
C LEU A 317 -1.41 -9.82 -24.41
N GLY A 318 -1.83 -10.70 -25.33
CA GLY A 318 -1.80 -12.14 -25.11
C GLY A 318 -2.83 -12.67 -24.11
N GLY A 319 -2.63 -13.89 -23.63
CA GLY A 319 -3.48 -14.46 -22.60
C GLY A 319 -3.04 -15.78 -21.98
N ILE A 320 -3.67 -16.11 -20.86
CA ILE A 320 -3.54 -17.39 -20.16
C ILE A 320 -4.84 -18.18 -20.34
N VAL A 321 -4.72 -19.44 -20.74
CA VAL A 321 -5.85 -20.35 -20.96
C VAL A 321 -5.83 -21.50 -19.97
N THR A 322 -7.00 -21.88 -19.47
CA THR A 322 -7.22 -23.13 -18.74
C THR A 322 -8.53 -23.81 -19.17
N PHE A 323 -8.78 -25.02 -18.68
CA PHE A 323 -9.79 -25.92 -19.24
C PHE A 323 -10.68 -26.53 -18.15
N THR A 324 -11.97 -26.70 -18.46
CA THR A 324 -12.85 -27.52 -17.62
C THR A 324 -12.69 -29.01 -17.99
N PRO A 325 -12.99 -29.95 -17.06
CA PRO A 325 -12.99 -31.37 -17.39
C PRO A 325 -13.95 -31.71 -18.53
N ALA A 326 -15.13 -31.07 -18.55
CA ALA A 326 -16.15 -31.31 -19.58
C ALA A 326 -15.72 -30.80 -20.96
N ALA A 327 -14.97 -29.69 -21.03
CA ALA A 327 -14.43 -29.20 -22.30
C ALA A 327 -13.48 -30.20 -22.94
N ILE A 328 -12.57 -30.76 -22.13
CA ILE A 328 -11.61 -31.77 -22.58
C ILE A 328 -12.33 -33.04 -23.02
N LEU A 329 -13.22 -33.60 -22.19
CA LEU A 329 -13.87 -34.89 -22.51
C LEU A 329 -14.78 -34.83 -23.73
N ASN A 330 -15.51 -33.73 -23.92
CA ASN A 330 -16.47 -33.63 -25.02
C ASN A 330 -15.77 -33.52 -26.38
N ASN A 331 -14.56 -32.96 -26.45
CA ASN A 331 -13.79 -32.83 -27.69
C ASN A 331 -12.28 -32.97 -27.41
N VAL A 332 -11.83 -34.18 -27.04
CA VAL A 332 -10.43 -34.44 -26.64
C VAL A 332 -9.46 -34.02 -27.76
N LEU A 333 -9.70 -34.48 -28.99
CA LEU A 333 -8.83 -34.18 -30.14
C LEU A 333 -8.74 -32.68 -30.43
N GLU A 334 -9.88 -31.99 -30.46
CA GLU A 334 -9.95 -30.53 -30.69
C GLU A 334 -9.21 -29.77 -29.57
N THR A 335 -9.29 -30.25 -28.33
CA THR A 335 -8.58 -29.66 -27.19
C THR A 335 -7.07 -29.84 -27.31
N LEU A 336 -6.60 -31.03 -27.71
CA LEU A 336 -5.18 -31.30 -27.92
C LEU A 336 -4.60 -30.46 -29.06
N GLU A 337 -5.30 -30.34 -30.17
CA GLU A 337 -4.91 -29.46 -31.27
C GLU A 337 -4.85 -28.00 -30.83
N PHE A 338 -5.82 -27.56 -30.02
CA PHE A 338 -5.86 -26.21 -29.50
C PHE A 338 -4.70 -25.92 -28.53
N ILE A 339 -4.34 -26.86 -27.66
CA ILE A 339 -3.15 -26.76 -26.80
C ILE A 339 -1.88 -26.61 -27.64
N LYS A 340 -1.72 -27.43 -28.69
CA LYS A 340 -0.57 -27.34 -29.61
C LYS A 340 -0.50 -25.98 -30.29
N LYS A 341 -1.65 -25.41 -30.70
CA LYS A 341 -1.70 -24.03 -31.23
C LYS A 341 -1.30 -22.99 -30.18
N ILE A 342 -1.69 -23.14 -28.92
CA ILE A 342 -1.27 -22.21 -27.87
C ILE A 342 0.24 -22.28 -27.64
N ASP A 343 0.81 -23.48 -27.56
CA ASP A 343 2.25 -23.73 -27.40
C ASP A 343 3.09 -23.12 -28.55
N GLU A 344 2.56 -23.11 -29.78
CA GLU A 344 3.20 -22.42 -30.92
C GLU A 344 3.08 -20.89 -30.87
N HIS A 345 2.26 -20.32 -29.98
CA HIS A 345 1.92 -18.91 -29.98
C HIS A 345 2.76 -18.09 -28.98
N PRO A 346 3.50 -17.05 -29.39
CA PRO A 346 4.49 -16.38 -28.53
C PRO A 346 3.92 -15.53 -27.38
N LEU A 347 2.63 -15.20 -27.44
CA LEU A 347 1.92 -14.38 -26.45
C LEU A 347 0.87 -15.13 -25.63
N TRP A 348 0.76 -16.45 -25.80
CA TRP A 348 -0.28 -17.23 -25.14
C TRP A 348 0.31 -18.44 -24.46
N GLU A 349 -0.23 -18.75 -23.30
CA GLU A 349 0.19 -19.88 -22.49
C GLU A 349 -1.04 -20.60 -21.99
N CYS A 350 -0.91 -21.91 -21.73
CA CYS A 350 -1.99 -22.67 -21.13
C CYS A 350 -1.53 -23.56 -20.00
N TYR A 351 -2.46 -23.82 -19.09
CA TYR A 351 -2.24 -24.71 -17.97
C TYR A 351 -3.51 -25.45 -17.59
N VAL A 352 -3.34 -26.60 -16.96
CA VAL A 352 -4.42 -27.44 -16.43
C VAL A 352 -4.20 -27.64 -14.95
N LEU A 353 -5.29 -27.61 -14.18
CA LEU A 353 -5.22 -27.87 -12.75
C LEU A 353 -5.15 -29.38 -12.47
N PRO A 354 -4.43 -29.82 -11.42
CA PRO A 354 -4.41 -31.23 -11.01
C PRO A 354 -5.80 -31.84 -10.77
N SER A 355 -6.73 -31.06 -10.23
CA SER A 355 -8.11 -31.51 -9.99
C SER A 355 -8.88 -31.78 -11.29
N VAL A 356 -8.54 -31.09 -12.38
CA VAL A 356 -9.12 -31.34 -13.70
C VAL A 356 -8.67 -32.71 -14.18
N ILE A 357 -7.37 -33.02 -14.13
CA ILE A 357 -6.84 -34.34 -14.50
C ILE A 357 -7.44 -35.46 -13.65
N ALA A 358 -7.52 -35.27 -12.33
CA ALA A 358 -8.16 -36.25 -11.45
C ALA A 358 -9.65 -36.47 -11.78
N MET A 359 -10.36 -35.42 -12.18
CA MET A 359 -11.75 -35.53 -12.63
C MET A 359 -11.86 -36.25 -13.97
N LEU A 360 -10.97 -36.00 -14.92
CA LEU A 360 -10.92 -36.76 -16.17
C LEU A 360 -10.76 -38.25 -15.88
N ALA A 361 -9.79 -38.61 -15.04
CA ALA A 361 -9.58 -39.98 -14.60
C ALA A 361 -10.84 -40.60 -14.00
N LYS A 362 -11.50 -39.89 -13.07
CA LYS A 362 -12.74 -40.36 -12.44
C LYS A 362 -13.87 -40.59 -13.45
N LEU A 363 -14.02 -39.68 -14.43
CA LEU A 363 -15.12 -39.74 -15.40
C LEU A 363 -14.89 -40.81 -16.48
N THR A 364 -13.63 -41.07 -16.87
CA THR A 364 -13.33 -42.05 -17.93
C THR A 364 -13.14 -43.47 -17.40
N CYS A 365 -12.73 -43.65 -16.14
CA CYS A 365 -12.32 -44.95 -15.62
C CYS A 365 -13.45 -45.78 -14.97
N GLN A 366 -14.67 -45.22 -14.83
CA GLN A 366 -15.86 -45.94 -14.33
C GLN A 366 -15.58 -46.86 -13.12
N ASP A 367 -15.00 -46.30 -12.06
CA ASP A 367 -14.62 -46.98 -10.80
C ASP A 367 -13.44 -47.97 -10.88
N GLN A 368 -12.81 -48.14 -12.04
CA GLN A 368 -11.53 -48.85 -12.15
C GLN A 368 -10.35 -47.98 -11.69
N ASN A 369 -9.23 -48.61 -11.33
CA ASN A 369 -8.01 -47.91 -10.96
C ASN A 369 -7.41 -47.17 -12.18
N PRO A 370 -7.35 -45.82 -12.18
CA PRO A 370 -6.86 -45.05 -13.33
C PRO A 370 -5.40 -45.32 -13.70
N LEU A 371 -4.54 -45.62 -12.72
CA LEU A 371 -3.12 -45.93 -12.99
C LEU A 371 -2.98 -47.26 -13.71
N ALA A 372 -3.76 -48.27 -13.31
CA ALA A 372 -3.75 -49.56 -13.98
C ALA A 372 -4.31 -49.48 -15.41
N LEU A 373 -5.27 -48.58 -15.66
CA LEU A 373 -5.78 -48.29 -17.00
C LEU A 373 -4.75 -47.57 -17.86
N PHE A 374 -4.01 -46.62 -17.26
CA PHE A 374 -2.93 -45.91 -17.93
C PHE A 374 -1.81 -46.87 -18.36
N ASP A 375 -1.40 -47.77 -17.46
CA ASP A 375 -0.36 -48.78 -17.73
C ASP A 375 -0.76 -49.75 -18.87
N ARG A 376 -2.07 -49.89 -19.15
CA ARG A 376 -2.61 -50.68 -20.29
C ARG A 376 -2.84 -49.85 -21.56
N GLY A 377 -2.67 -48.53 -21.52
CA GLY A 377 -2.96 -47.64 -22.65
C GLY A 377 -4.45 -47.43 -22.91
N GLU A 378 -5.32 -47.63 -21.92
CA GLU A 378 -6.78 -47.54 -22.05
C GLU A 378 -7.35 -46.16 -21.65
N VAL A 379 -6.49 -45.21 -21.25
CA VAL A 379 -6.90 -43.86 -20.82
C VAL A 379 -7.08 -42.93 -22.03
N LEU A 380 -8.25 -42.28 -22.13
CA LEU A 380 -8.64 -41.44 -23.27
C LEU A 380 -7.85 -40.13 -23.41
N PHE A 381 -7.13 -39.70 -22.38
CA PHE A 381 -6.41 -38.42 -22.34
C PHE A 381 -4.90 -38.62 -22.13
N THR A 382 -4.36 -39.76 -22.56
CA THR A 382 -2.91 -40.06 -22.47
C THR A 382 -2.07 -38.99 -23.16
N ASP A 383 -2.43 -38.60 -24.39
CA ASP A 383 -1.75 -37.53 -25.14
C ASP A 383 -1.72 -36.19 -24.38
N LEU A 384 -2.73 -35.89 -23.57
CA LEU A 384 -2.74 -34.66 -22.76
C LEU A 384 -1.66 -34.72 -21.66
N LEU A 385 -1.49 -35.89 -21.03
CA LEU A 385 -0.45 -36.11 -20.01
C LEU A 385 0.95 -36.10 -20.65
N GLU A 386 1.08 -36.60 -21.88
CA GLU A 386 2.33 -36.53 -22.64
C GLU A 386 2.70 -35.08 -22.96
N LEU A 387 1.75 -34.26 -23.45
CA LEU A 387 1.98 -32.82 -23.65
C LEU A 387 2.42 -32.10 -22.37
N MET A 388 1.94 -32.55 -21.20
CA MET A 388 2.40 -32.02 -19.91
C MET A 388 3.83 -32.45 -19.58
N ALA A 389 4.14 -33.74 -19.76
CA ALA A 389 5.47 -34.28 -19.52
C ALA A 389 6.54 -33.67 -20.46
N GLU A 390 6.14 -33.32 -21.69
CA GLU A 390 6.98 -32.60 -22.66
C GLU A 390 7.13 -31.10 -22.35
N GLY A 391 6.37 -30.56 -21.39
CA GLY A 391 6.40 -29.14 -21.02
C GLY A 391 5.64 -28.22 -21.96
N ARG A 392 4.79 -28.74 -22.85
CA ARG A 392 3.96 -27.98 -23.81
C ARG A 392 2.69 -27.42 -23.20
N VAL A 393 2.27 -27.95 -22.05
CA VAL A 393 1.19 -27.43 -21.22
C VAL A 393 1.53 -27.64 -19.76
N ALA A 394 1.37 -26.61 -18.93
CA ALA A 394 1.74 -26.72 -17.53
C ALA A 394 0.66 -27.43 -16.69
N LEU A 395 1.07 -28.37 -15.83
CA LEU A 395 0.24 -28.83 -14.71
C LEU A 395 0.45 -27.89 -13.52
N LEU A 396 -0.47 -26.95 -13.30
CA LEU A 396 -0.21 -25.78 -12.46
C LEU A 396 -1.39 -25.42 -11.56
N ARG A 397 -1.06 -24.80 -10.42
CA ARG A 397 -1.98 -24.02 -9.58
C ARG A 397 -1.41 -22.63 -9.40
N ALA A 398 -2.25 -21.62 -9.26
CA ALA A 398 -1.81 -20.26 -9.02
C ALA A 398 -0.92 -20.17 -7.76
N PRO A 399 0.24 -19.49 -7.84
CA PRO A 399 1.10 -19.34 -6.68
C PRO A 399 0.40 -18.52 -5.59
N PRO A 400 0.68 -18.80 -4.30
CA PRO A 400 0.06 -18.08 -3.20
C PRO A 400 0.42 -16.59 -3.24
N VAL A 401 -0.59 -15.73 -3.09
CA VAL A 401 -0.39 -14.27 -3.12
C VAL A 401 0.15 -13.78 -1.77
N GLY A 402 1.32 -13.15 -1.78
CA GLY A 402 1.92 -12.47 -0.62
C GLY A 402 3.07 -13.22 0.04
N ARG A 403 3.73 -12.58 1.02
CA ARG A 403 4.87 -13.14 1.75
C ARG A 403 4.39 -14.16 2.78
N SER A 404 4.26 -15.42 2.39
CA SER A 404 3.90 -16.53 3.28
C SER A 404 4.79 -17.74 3.03
N GLY A 405 4.99 -18.59 4.04
CA GLY A 405 5.73 -19.86 3.90
C GLY A 405 5.12 -20.83 2.87
N LYS A 406 3.87 -20.59 2.44
CA LYS A 406 3.22 -21.35 1.37
C LYS A 406 3.89 -21.18 0.02
N ALA A 407 4.60 -20.08 -0.22
CA ALA A 407 5.31 -19.86 -1.48
C ALA A 407 6.45 -20.87 -1.68
N ALA A 408 7.24 -21.15 -0.62
CA ALA A 408 8.31 -22.14 -0.69
C ALA A 408 7.77 -23.56 -0.93
N GLN A 409 6.66 -23.92 -0.29
CA GLN A 409 5.97 -25.19 -0.52
C GLN A 409 5.47 -25.31 -1.96
N TRP A 410 4.88 -24.24 -2.51
CA TRP A 410 4.44 -24.21 -3.89
C TRP A 410 5.61 -24.37 -4.87
N VAL A 411 6.75 -23.71 -4.61
CA VAL A 411 7.96 -23.85 -5.44
C VAL A 411 8.53 -25.27 -5.38
N SER A 412 8.59 -25.88 -4.19
CA SER A 412 9.02 -27.28 -4.03
C SER A 412 8.16 -28.21 -4.87
N TRP A 413 6.83 -28.10 -4.71
CA TRP A 413 5.87 -28.90 -5.46
C TRP A 413 6.03 -28.71 -6.97
N GLN A 414 6.18 -27.48 -7.45
CA GLN A 414 6.40 -27.22 -8.88
C GLN A 414 7.72 -27.79 -9.39
N THR A 415 8.77 -27.79 -8.57
CA THR A 415 10.07 -28.37 -8.92
C THR A 415 9.98 -29.89 -9.01
N GLU A 416 9.22 -30.53 -8.12
CA GLU A 416 8.98 -31.97 -8.13
C GLU A 416 8.25 -32.41 -9.40
N LEU A 417 7.28 -31.63 -9.88
CA LEU A 417 6.53 -31.94 -11.11
C LEU A 417 7.42 -32.01 -12.36
N LEU A 418 8.50 -31.23 -12.43
CA LEU A 418 9.40 -31.19 -13.60
C LEU A 418 10.10 -32.53 -13.87
N GLY A 419 10.21 -33.40 -12.85
CA GLY A 419 10.85 -34.71 -12.97
C GLY A 419 9.88 -35.86 -13.23
N LEU A 420 8.57 -35.61 -13.31
CA LEU A 420 7.57 -36.66 -13.45
C LEU A 420 7.23 -36.92 -14.92
N ASP A 421 7.05 -38.19 -15.26
CA ASP A 421 6.47 -38.61 -16.52
C ASP A 421 4.94 -38.54 -16.50
N ALA A 422 4.30 -38.83 -17.64
CA ALA A 422 2.84 -38.80 -17.79
C ALA A 422 2.10 -39.62 -16.70
N ARG A 423 2.65 -40.77 -16.32
CA ARG A 423 2.09 -41.63 -15.27
C ARG A 423 2.20 -40.98 -13.90
N GLY A 424 3.37 -40.43 -13.56
CA GLY A 424 3.61 -39.71 -12.30
C GLY A 424 2.74 -38.47 -12.17
N LEU A 425 2.53 -37.73 -13.27
CA LEU A 425 1.63 -36.57 -13.33
C LEU A 425 0.16 -36.95 -13.05
N LEU A 426 -0.28 -38.10 -13.56
CA LEU A 426 -1.61 -38.64 -13.26
C LEU A 426 -1.72 -39.02 -11.77
N GLU A 427 -0.73 -39.74 -11.24
CA GLU A 427 -0.71 -40.20 -9.84
C GLU A 427 -0.77 -39.03 -8.85
N ILE A 428 0.10 -38.03 -9.03
CA ILE A 428 0.13 -36.86 -8.14
C ILE A 428 -1.16 -36.04 -8.26
N SER A 429 -1.76 -35.95 -9.45
CA SER A 429 -3.04 -35.25 -9.65
C SER A 429 -4.18 -35.91 -8.88
N ILE A 430 -4.26 -37.25 -8.93
CA ILE A 430 -5.26 -38.03 -8.19
C ILE A 430 -5.07 -37.84 -6.68
N SER A 431 -3.83 -37.97 -6.19
CA SER A 431 -3.51 -37.79 -4.77
C SER A 431 -3.91 -36.39 -4.26
N LEU A 432 -3.52 -35.33 -4.98
CA LEU A 432 -3.84 -33.95 -4.61
C LEU A 432 -5.35 -33.67 -4.60
N ALA A 433 -6.08 -34.24 -5.56
CA ALA A 433 -7.53 -34.09 -5.61
C ALA A 433 -8.22 -34.87 -4.48
N ALA A 434 -7.75 -36.08 -4.16
CA ALA A 434 -8.27 -36.87 -3.05
C ALA A 434 -8.11 -36.12 -1.71
N ASP A 435 -6.93 -35.53 -1.47
CA ASP A 435 -6.68 -34.74 -0.26
C ASP A 435 -7.59 -33.50 -0.18
N GLN A 436 -7.67 -32.74 -1.28
CA GLN A 436 -8.43 -31.49 -1.35
C GLN A 436 -9.95 -31.69 -1.21
N TYR A 437 -10.48 -32.79 -1.75
CA TYR A 437 -11.91 -33.08 -1.79
C TYR A 437 -12.34 -34.19 -0.84
N SER A 438 -11.45 -34.64 0.06
CA SER A 438 -11.71 -35.67 1.08
C SER A 438 -12.94 -35.37 1.95
N ALA A 439 -13.19 -34.09 2.25
CA ALA A 439 -14.32 -33.63 3.06
C ALA A 439 -15.55 -33.19 2.25
N ALA A 440 -15.53 -33.32 0.91
CA ALA A 440 -16.65 -32.89 0.09
C ALA A 440 -17.87 -33.82 0.24
N PRO A 441 -19.10 -33.29 0.34
CA PRO A 441 -20.29 -34.13 0.44
C PRO A 441 -20.45 -35.01 -0.82
N PRO A 442 -20.93 -36.26 -0.68
CA PRO A 442 -21.02 -37.25 -1.76
C PRO A 442 -22.20 -36.99 -2.73
N GLN A 443 -22.40 -35.74 -3.13
CA GLN A 443 -23.44 -35.37 -4.10
C GLN A 443 -22.86 -35.41 -5.53
N PRO A 444 -23.54 -36.08 -6.50
CA PRO A 444 -23.02 -36.29 -7.86
C PRO A 444 -22.66 -34.99 -8.61
N HIS A 445 -23.40 -33.91 -8.35
CA HIS A 445 -23.18 -32.61 -9.00
C HIS A 445 -22.25 -31.68 -8.23
N ALA A 446 -21.93 -31.98 -6.96
CA ALA A 446 -21.15 -31.08 -6.12
C ALA A 446 -19.69 -31.01 -6.57
N LEU A 447 -19.11 -32.13 -7.04
CA LEU A 447 -17.69 -32.17 -7.40
C LEU A 447 -17.38 -31.41 -8.71
N PRO A 448 -18.11 -31.59 -9.83
CA PRO A 448 -17.88 -30.79 -11.04
C PRO A 448 -18.01 -29.28 -10.80
N GLU A 449 -19.03 -28.85 -10.04
CA GLU A 449 -19.21 -27.44 -9.68
C GLU A 449 -18.08 -26.93 -8.77
N ALA A 450 -17.63 -27.75 -7.81
CA ALA A 450 -16.52 -27.39 -6.93
C ALA A 450 -15.20 -27.20 -7.67
N ILE A 451 -14.95 -27.99 -8.73
CA ILE A 451 -13.78 -27.81 -9.60
C ILE A 451 -13.94 -26.55 -10.45
N GLN A 452 -15.13 -26.25 -10.98
CA GLN A 452 -15.36 -25.00 -11.71
C GLN A 452 -15.14 -23.76 -10.81
N LYS A 453 -15.58 -23.82 -9.55
CA LYS A 453 -15.28 -22.80 -8.53
C LYS A 453 -13.78 -22.68 -8.24
N GLU A 454 -13.07 -23.82 -8.17
CA GLU A 454 -11.63 -23.83 -8.02
C GLU A 454 -10.94 -23.14 -9.20
N ILE A 455 -11.29 -23.48 -10.44
CA ILE A 455 -10.71 -22.88 -11.65
C ILE A 455 -10.86 -21.35 -11.61
N VAL A 456 -12.05 -20.84 -11.28
CA VAL A 456 -12.28 -19.38 -11.15
C VAL A 456 -11.37 -18.77 -10.09
N ARG A 457 -11.32 -19.37 -8.89
CA ARG A 457 -10.47 -18.88 -7.79
C ARG A 457 -8.98 -18.91 -8.17
N ASP A 458 -8.55 -19.98 -8.83
CA ASP A 458 -7.17 -20.17 -9.27
C ASP A 458 -6.78 -19.10 -10.28
N LEU A 459 -7.59 -18.91 -11.32
CA LEU A 459 -7.31 -17.91 -12.36
C LEU A 459 -7.37 -16.47 -11.82
N ILE A 460 -8.22 -16.20 -10.81
CA ILE A 460 -8.16 -14.94 -10.05
C ILE A 460 -6.82 -14.79 -9.32
N GLY A 461 -6.28 -15.87 -8.73
CA GLY A 461 -4.95 -15.87 -8.14
C GLY A 461 -3.84 -15.69 -9.16
N MET A 462 -3.99 -16.28 -10.36
CA MET A 462 -3.02 -16.23 -11.45
C MET A 462 -2.87 -14.81 -12.00
N GLN A 463 -3.99 -14.12 -12.27
CA GLN A 463 -3.95 -12.73 -12.78
C GLN A 463 -3.37 -11.72 -11.78
N MET A 464 -3.26 -12.10 -10.50
CA MET A 464 -2.66 -11.26 -9.46
C MET A 464 -1.14 -11.39 -9.37
N GLN A 465 -0.54 -12.37 -10.08
CA GLN A 465 0.89 -12.58 -10.06
C GLN A 465 1.59 -11.48 -10.88
N PRO A 466 2.61 -10.80 -10.32
CA PRO A 466 3.33 -9.72 -10.97
C PRO A 466 3.74 -10.01 -12.42
N THR A 467 4.36 -11.16 -12.67
CA THR A 467 4.84 -11.56 -14.00
C THR A 467 3.68 -11.80 -14.97
N ILE A 468 2.60 -12.43 -14.50
CA ILE A 468 1.44 -12.73 -15.32
C ILE A 468 0.67 -11.46 -15.66
N MET A 469 0.46 -10.58 -14.68
CA MET A 469 -0.25 -9.31 -14.85
C MET A 469 0.50 -8.34 -15.78
N ASP A 470 1.84 -8.36 -15.76
CA ASP A 470 2.66 -7.51 -16.63
C ASP A 470 2.78 -8.10 -18.06
N GLY A 471 2.58 -9.41 -18.23
CA GLY A 471 2.76 -10.11 -19.51
C GLY A 471 1.48 -10.35 -20.30
N TYR A 472 0.38 -10.68 -19.62
CA TYR A 472 -0.81 -11.28 -20.27
C TYR A 472 -2.08 -10.46 -20.07
N ARG A 473 -2.86 -10.28 -21.13
CA ARG A 473 -4.10 -9.49 -21.12
C ARG A 473 -5.32 -10.33 -20.79
N ARG A 474 -5.51 -11.46 -21.46
CA ARG A 474 -6.73 -12.27 -21.37
C ARG A 474 -6.53 -13.44 -20.41
N PHE A 475 -7.60 -13.79 -19.72
CA PHE A 475 -7.63 -14.91 -18.78
C PHE A 475 -8.87 -15.72 -19.10
N VAL A 476 -8.65 -16.89 -19.68
CA VAL A 476 -9.68 -17.61 -20.44
C VAL A 476 -9.88 -19.00 -19.84
N VAL A 477 -11.14 -19.34 -19.62
CA VAL A 477 -11.56 -20.71 -19.31
C VAL A 477 -12.27 -21.27 -20.54
N ILE A 478 -11.66 -22.30 -21.13
CA ILE A 478 -12.30 -23.11 -22.16
C ILE A 478 -13.26 -24.07 -21.46
N LYS A 479 -14.54 -23.90 -21.73
CA LYS A 479 -15.64 -24.66 -21.12
C LYS A 479 -16.45 -25.43 -22.15
N SER A 480 -17.19 -26.41 -21.67
CA SER A 480 -18.25 -27.05 -22.43
C SER A 480 -19.54 -26.23 -22.35
N SER A 481 -20.42 -26.35 -23.35
CA SER A 481 -21.78 -25.82 -23.30
C SER A 481 -22.62 -26.39 -22.13
N SER A 482 -22.21 -27.52 -21.55
CA SER A 482 -22.82 -28.13 -20.37
C SER A 482 -22.44 -27.45 -19.04
N ASP A 483 -21.40 -26.61 -19.02
CA ASP A 483 -20.88 -25.98 -17.79
C ASP A 483 -21.72 -24.77 -17.37
N LYS A 484 -22.73 -25.00 -16.53
CA LYS A 484 -23.72 -23.98 -16.12
C LYS A 484 -23.19 -22.92 -15.16
N TYR A 485 -22.11 -23.19 -14.41
CA TYR A 485 -21.57 -22.23 -13.43
C TYR A 485 -20.75 -21.12 -14.10
N LEU A 486 -20.18 -21.40 -15.27
CA LEU A 486 -19.28 -20.52 -16.00
C LEU A 486 -20.04 -19.76 -17.11
N ASN A 487 -20.49 -18.56 -16.78
CA ASN A 487 -21.06 -17.61 -17.74
C ASN A 487 -19.93 -16.83 -18.47
N GLU A 488 -20.24 -16.17 -19.59
CA GLU A 488 -19.25 -15.50 -20.46
C GLU A 488 -18.31 -14.52 -19.72
N ASP A 489 -18.82 -13.75 -18.75
CA ASP A 489 -18.03 -12.93 -17.84
C ASP A 489 -18.29 -13.39 -16.40
N LYS A 490 -17.33 -14.11 -15.83
CA LYS A 490 -17.40 -14.62 -14.45
C LYS A 490 -16.28 -14.01 -13.63
N ASP A 491 -16.60 -13.04 -12.79
CA ASP A 491 -15.61 -12.36 -11.95
C ASP A 491 -14.43 -11.81 -12.79
N GLY A 492 -14.73 -11.23 -13.96
CA GLY A 492 -13.74 -10.68 -14.87
C GLY A 492 -12.94 -11.72 -15.66
N ILE A 493 -13.28 -13.01 -15.58
CA ILE A 493 -12.72 -14.10 -16.39
C ILE A 493 -13.57 -14.30 -17.66
N GLU A 494 -12.89 -14.48 -18.78
CA GLU A 494 -13.50 -14.83 -20.06
C GLU A 494 -13.81 -16.33 -20.07
N CYS A 495 -15.07 -16.73 -20.20
CA CYS A 495 -15.44 -18.14 -20.35
C CYS A 495 -16.01 -18.39 -21.74
N THR A 496 -15.37 -19.25 -22.52
CA THR A 496 -15.74 -19.49 -23.93
C THR A 496 -15.57 -20.96 -24.32
N THR A 497 -16.07 -21.36 -25.48
CA THR A 497 -15.81 -22.68 -26.07
C THR A 497 -14.59 -22.60 -26.99
N ILE A 498 -14.01 -23.74 -27.38
CA ILE A 498 -12.89 -23.76 -28.36
C ILE A 498 -13.31 -23.11 -29.68
N ARG A 499 -14.54 -23.38 -30.13
CA ARG A 499 -15.08 -22.89 -31.40
C ARG A 499 -15.29 -21.38 -31.44
N ASP A 500 -15.69 -20.80 -30.31
CA ASP A 500 -15.96 -19.36 -30.18
C ASP A 500 -14.70 -18.58 -29.79
N PHE A 501 -13.62 -19.27 -29.40
CA PHE A 501 -12.36 -18.65 -29.06
C PHE A 501 -11.65 -18.09 -30.30
N SER A 502 -11.06 -16.90 -30.13
CA SER A 502 -10.19 -16.28 -31.12
C SER A 502 -9.05 -15.57 -30.41
N PHE A 503 -7.82 -15.69 -30.93
CA PHE A 503 -6.62 -15.01 -30.41
C PHE A 503 -6.68 -13.49 -30.61
N LYS A 504 -7.25 -13.05 -31.75
CA LYS A 504 -7.41 -11.64 -32.18
C LYS A 504 -6.09 -10.88 -32.39
N ASP A 505 -5.07 -11.55 -32.92
CA ASP A 505 -3.75 -11.00 -33.19
C ASP A 505 -3.19 -11.39 -34.57
N ASP A 506 -4.04 -11.98 -35.43
CA ASP A 506 -3.73 -12.41 -36.79
C ASP A 506 -2.54 -13.39 -36.92
N TRP A 507 -2.08 -13.98 -35.81
CA TRP A 507 -0.94 -14.91 -35.81
C TRP A 507 -1.23 -16.18 -36.61
N PHE A 508 -2.38 -16.79 -36.34
CA PHE A 508 -2.90 -17.90 -37.14
C PHE A 508 -3.79 -17.33 -38.24
N LYS A 509 -3.50 -17.69 -39.49
CA LYS A 509 -4.40 -17.38 -40.61
C LYS A 509 -5.68 -18.20 -40.44
N ASN A 510 -6.82 -17.51 -40.47
CA ASN A 510 -8.13 -18.15 -40.50
C ASN A 510 -8.31 -19.00 -41.77
#